data_AF-A0A6A0IHP7-F1
#
_entry.id   AF-A0A6A0IHP7-F1
#
_cell.length_a   1.000
_cell.length_b   1.000
_cell.length_c   1.000
_cell.angle_alpha   90.00
_cell.angle_beta   90.00
_cell.angle_gamma   90.00
#
_symmetry.space_group_name_H-M   'P 1'
#
loop_
_entity.id
_entity.type
_entity.pdbx_description
1 polymer ?
#
loop_
_entity_poly.entity_id
_entity_poly.type
_entity_poly.pdbx_seq_one_letter_code
_entity_poly.pdbx_strand_id
1 'polypeptide(L)'
;MAEDQRDALRRLGGGFELTPLADGSAVLVDRATLEAVVVSDVGRRILERLRQGERDLDRIAEDVAAAYEVSLEEARRDAESFLTDLDRRLATEYIEPLQ
;
A
#
# COMPACT_ATOMS: atom_id res chain seq x y z
N MET A 1 -11.94 4.42 11.90
CA MET A 1 -10.79 5.05 11.22
C MET A 1 -9.46 4.36 11.55
N ALA A 2 -9.11 4.08 12.81
CA ALA A 2 -7.83 3.43 13.14
C ALA A 2 -7.81 1.89 13.05
N GLU A 3 -8.96 1.21 12.99
CA GLU A 3 -9.04 -0.26 13.00
C GLU A 3 -8.91 -0.83 11.58
N ASP A 4 -9.63 -0.26 10.59
CA ASP A 4 -9.52 -0.64 9.17
C ASP A 4 -8.09 -0.50 8.63
N GLN A 5 -7.38 0.57 9.02
CA GLN A 5 -5.97 0.78 8.64
C GLN A 5 -5.03 -0.28 9.22
N ARG A 6 -5.30 -0.78 10.43
CA ARG A 6 -4.46 -1.81 11.07
C ARG A 6 -4.67 -3.18 10.42
N ASP A 7 -5.88 -3.48 9.96
CA ASP A 7 -6.18 -4.73 9.26
C ASP A 7 -5.59 -4.76 7.85
N ALA A 8 -5.63 -3.65 7.11
CA ALA A 8 -4.96 -3.49 5.82
C ALA A 8 -3.46 -3.80 5.90
N LEU A 9 -2.78 -3.22 6.90
CA LEU A 9 -1.36 -3.44 7.15
C LEU A 9 -1.05 -4.86 7.64
N ARG A 10 -2.01 -5.54 8.30
CA ARG A 10 -1.91 -6.94 8.73
C ARG A 10 -2.09 -7.92 7.58
N ARG A 11 -3.01 -7.66 6.65
CA ARG A 11 -3.22 -8.48 5.44
C ARG A 11 -1.97 -8.49 4.56
N LEU A 12 -1.36 -7.33 4.35
CA LEU A 12 -0.05 -7.23 3.68
C LEU A 12 1.07 -7.94 4.47
N GLY A 13 0.87 -8.20 5.76
CA GLY A 13 1.74 -9.04 6.58
C GLY A 13 1.73 -10.53 6.22
N GLY A 14 0.77 -10.99 5.40
CA GLY A 14 0.72 -12.34 4.82
C GLY A 14 1.79 -12.60 3.75
N GLY A 15 2.50 -11.55 3.34
CA GLY A 15 3.56 -11.60 2.35
C GLY A 15 3.06 -11.18 0.97
N PHE A 16 3.56 -10.06 0.49
CA PHE A 16 3.38 -9.61 -0.89
C PHE A 16 4.71 -9.64 -1.63
N GLU A 17 4.64 -9.78 -2.94
CA GLU A 17 5.77 -9.55 -3.84
C GLU A 17 5.63 -8.17 -4.48
N LEU A 18 6.75 -7.45 -4.58
CA LEU A 18 6.78 -6.14 -5.20
C LEU A 18 7.84 -6.15 -6.30
N THR A 19 7.38 -6.01 -7.55
CA THR A 19 8.23 -6.07 -8.74
C THR A 19 8.27 -4.69 -9.41
N PRO A 20 9.43 -4.00 -9.42
CA PRO A 20 9.54 -2.69 -10.05
C PRO A 20 9.44 -2.77 -11.57
N LEU A 21 8.83 -1.75 -12.17
CA LEU A 21 8.71 -1.57 -13.62
C LEU A 21 9.67 -0.47 -14.10
N ALA A 22 9.96 -0.46 -15.41
CA ALA A 22 10.93 0.46 -16.00
C ALA A 22 10.51 1.94 -15.98
N ASP A 23 9.22 2.21 -15.78
CA ASP A 23 8.63 3.55 -15.68
C ASP A 23 8.60 4.10 -14.24
N GLY A 24 9.18 3.37 -13.28
CA GLY A 24 9.21 3.74 -11.86
C GLY A 24 8.00 3.24 -11.05
N SER A 25 6.97 2.72 -11.71
CA SER A 25 5.85 2.05 -11.04
C SER A 25 6.25 0.65 -10.54
N ALA A 26 5.35 -0.05 -9.87
CA ALA A 26 5.57 -1.45 -9.51
C ALA A 26 4.29 -2.28 -9.61
N VAL A 27 4.46 -3.59 -9.75
CA VAL A 27 3.38 -4.56 -9.56
C VAL A 27 3.48 -5.11 -8.15
N LEU A 28 2.43 -4.92 -7.37
CA LEU A 28 2.20 -5.61 -6.11
C LEU A 28 1.43 -6.89 -6.41
N VAL A 29 1.93 -8.03 -5.92
CA VAL A 29 1.22 -9.31 -5.96
C VAL A 29 0.95 -9.76 -4.53
N ASP A 30 -0.33 -9.93 -4.18
CA ASP A 30 -0.72 -10.59 -2.94
C ASP A 30 -0.56 -12.11 -3.12
N ARG A 31 0.28 -12.74 -2.30
CA ARG A 31 0.53 -14.18 -2.42
C ARG A 31 -0.63 -15.04 -1.92
N ALA A 32 -1.51 -14.49 -1.09
CA ALA A 32 -2.65 -15.22 -0.55
C ALA A 32 -3.76 -15.36 -1.60
N THR A 33 -4.03 -14.30 -2.36
CA THR A 33 -5.12 -14.25 -3.35
C THR A 33 -4.63 -14.39 -4.79
N LEU A 34 -3.31 -14.27 -5.03
CA LEU A 34 -2.69 -14.17 -6.36
C LEU A 34 -3.17 -12.97 -7.18
N GLU A 35 -3.81 -12.00 -6.53
CA GLU A 35 -4.19 -10.75 -7.17
C GLU A 35 -2.96 -9.85 -7.38
N ALA A 36 -2.97 -9.13 -8.51
CA ALA A 36 -1.91 -8.21 -8.87
C ALA A 36 -2.49 -6.82 -9.11
N VAL A 37 -1.86 -5.80 -8.52
CA VAL A 37 -2.20 -4.40 -8.74
C VAL A 37 -0.97 -3.61 -9.13
N VAL A 38 -1.12 -2.76 -10.15
CA VAL A 38 -0.08 -1.77 -10.49
C VAL A 38 -0.20 -0.61 -9.52
N VAL A 39 0.92 -0.23 -8.92
CA VAL A 39 1.06 0.89 -7.98
C VAL A 39 1.99 1.93 -8.57
N SER A 40 1.70 3.21 -8.31
CA SER A 40 2.57 4.32 -8.69
C SER A 40 3.92 4.25 -7.98
N ASP A 41 4.87 5.09 -8.38
CA ASP A 41 6.17 5.20 -7.71
C ASP A 41 6.03 5.57 -6.22
N VAL A 42 5.12 6.48 -5.88
CA VAL A 42 4.79 6.83 -4.48
C VAL A 42 4.24 5.60 -3.73
N GLY A 43 3.29 4.88 -4.34
CA GLY A 43 2.72 3.66 -3.76
C GLY A 43 3.75 2.56 -3.56
N ARG A 44 4.66 2.38 -4.53
CA ARG A 44 5.82 1.48 -4.45
C ARG A 44 6.68 1.82 -3.23
N ARG A 45 7.01 3.10 -3.05
CA ARG A 45 7.85 3.56 -1.93
C ARG A 45 7.18 3.30 -0.56
N ILE A 46 5.88 3.56 -0.46
CA ILE A 46 5.09 3.23 0.74
C ILE A 46 5.17 1.73 1.03
N LEU A 47 4.95 0.89 0.02
CA LEU A 47 5.01 -0.57 0.14
C LEU A 47 6.41 -1.08 0.51
N GLU A 48 7.48 -0.46 0.02
CA GLU A 48 8.86 -0.79 0.41
C GLU A 48 9.09 -0.57 1.90
N ARG A 49 8.60 0.54 2.46
CA ARG A 49 8.67 0.83 3.89
C ARG A 49 7.89 -0.19 4.71
N LEU A 50 6.68 -0.55 4.26
CA LEU A 50 5.89 -1.61 4.90
C LEU A 50 6.60 -2.97 4.84
N ARG A 51 7.27 -3.30 3.73
CA ARG A 51 8.06 -4.53 3.59
C ARG A 51 9.25 -4.56 4.55
N GLN A 52 9.84 -3.41 4.85
CA GLN A 52 10.93 -3.25 5.82
C GLN A 52 10.47 -3.31 7.28
N GLY A 53 9.15 -3.42 7.52
CA GLY A 53 8.57 -3.50 8.86
C GLY A 53 8.16 -2.14 9.45
N GLU A 54 8.29 -1.05 8.70
CA GLU A 54 7.76 0.24 9.14
C GLU A 54 6.23 0.16 9.23
N ARG A 55 5.66 0.68 10.31
CA ARG A 55 4.21 0.69 10.58
C ARG A 55 3.72 2.06 11.05
N ASP A 56 4.63 2.98 11.34
CA ASP A 56 4.32 4.35 11.66
C ASP A 56 4.06 5.13 10.36
N LEU A 57 2.81 5.54 10.17
CA LEU A 57 2.39 6.28 8.99
C LEU A 57 3.08 7.65 8.90
N ASP A 58 3.41 8.26 10.03
CA ASP A 58 4.11 9.54 10.06
C ASP A 58 5.54 9.38 9.53
N ARG A 59 6.21 8.27 9.87
CA ARG A 59 7.55 7.94 9.31
C ARG A 59 7.52 7.65 7.82
N ILE A 60 6.47 6.98 7.35
CA ILE A 60 6.27 6.73 5.92
C ILE A 60 6.03 8.06 5.19
N ALA A 61 5.18 8.93 5.75
CA ALA A 61 4.89 10.24 5.18
C ALA A 61 6.12 11.15 5.17
N GLU A 62 6.96 11.14 6.22
CA GLU A 62 8.24 11.85 6.26
C GLU A 62 9.16 11.42 5.10
N ASP A 63 9.25 10.12 4.83
CA ASP A 63 10.08 9.59 3.74
C ASP A 63 9.54 9.96 2.36
N VAL A 64 8.21 9.92 2.18
CA VAL A 64 7.55 10.34 0.93
C VAL A 64 7.74 11.85 0.71
N ALA A 65 7.49 12.67 1.73
CA ALA A 65 7.68 14.12 1.67
C ALA A 65 9.11 14.49 1.28
N ALA A 66 10.10 13.84 1.89
CA ALA A 66 11.51 14.05 1.57
C ALA A 66 11.90 13.59 0.15
N ALA A 67 11.31 12.49 -0.33
CA ALA A 67 11.64 11.93 -1.64
C ALA A 67 11.01 12.70 -2.82
N TYR A 68 9.82 13.28 -2.62
CA TYR A 68 9.05 13.96 -3.67
C TYR A 68 8.96 15.48 -3.50
N GLU A 69 9.64 16.04 -2.49
CA GLU A 69 9.66 17.49 -2.19
C GLU A 69 8.25 18.09 -2.00
N VAL A 70 7.36 17.33 -1.37
CA VAL A 70 5.99 17.76 -1.04
C VAL A 70 5.84 18.07 0.46
N SER A 71 4.74 18.72 0.86
CA SER A 71 4.49 18.93 2.28
C SER A 71 4.21 17.61 3.01
N LEU A 72 4.54 17.56 4.31
CA LEU A 72 4.24 16.39 5.14
C LEU A 72 2.74 16.10 5.21
N GLU A 73 1.89 17.13 5.18
CA GLU A 73 0.44 16.98 5.19
C GLU A 73 -0.07 16.32 3.91
N GLU A 74 0.44 16.74 2.74
CA GLU A 74 0.12 16.11 1.45
C GLU A 74 0.61 14.67 1.40
N ALA A 75 1.87 14.41 1.80
CA ALA A 75 2.43 13.07 1.82
C ALA A 75 1.64 12.11 2.72
N ARG A 76 1.20 12.60 3.89
CA ARG A 76 0.37 11.82 4.82
C ARG A 76 -0.98 11.50 4.20
N ARG A 77 -1.65 12.48 3.61
CA ARG A 77 -2.95 12.30 2.97
C ARG A 77 -2.88 11.31 1.81
N ASP A 78 -1.81 11.38 1.02
CA ASP A 78 -1.58 10.46 -0.09
C ASP A 78 -1.29 9.04 0.40
N ALA A 79 -0.49 8.88 1.45
CA ALA A 79 -0.25 7.58 2.08
C ALA A 79 -1.53 6.97 2.68
N GLU A 80 -2.34 7.77 3.37
CA GLU A 80 -3.64 7.35 3.91
C GLU A 80 -4.60 6.90 2.80
N SER A 81 -4.68 7.68 1.72
CA SER A 81 -5.56 7.38 0.57
C SER A 81 -5.11 6.12 -0.14
N PHE A 82 -3.80 5.99 -0.38
CA PHE A 82 -3.21 4.81 -1.00
C PHE A 82 -3.49 3.54 -0.19
N LEU A 83 -3.28 3.54 1.13
CA LEU A 83 -3.52 2.36 1.96
C LEU A 83 -5.00 2.00 2.02
N THR A 84 -5.89 2.99 2.02
CA THR A 84 -7.34 2.78 1.99
C THR A 84 -7.79 2.16 0.67
N ASP A 85 -7.29 2.68 -0.45
CA ASP A 85 -7.62 2.14 -1.78
C ASP A 85 -7.01 0.75 -1.99
N LEU A 86 -5.81 0.51 -1.44
CA LEU A 86 -5.17 -0.79 -1.50
C LEU A 86 -5.95 -1.84 -0.72
N ASP A 87 -6.39 -1.52 0.51
CA ASP A 87 -7.23 -2.43 1.29
C ASP A 87 -8.53 -2.75 0.57
N ARG A 88 -9.20 -1.76 -0.02
CA ARG A 88 -10.43 -1.98 -0.81
C ARG A 88 -10.18 -2.92 -1.98
N ARG A 89 -9.09 -2.70 -2.73
CA ARG A 89 -8.75 -3.52 -3.89
C ARG A 89 -8.49 -4.97 -3.49
N LEU A 90 -7.75 -5.19 -2.40
CA LEU A 90 -7.44 -6.52 -1.89
C LEU A 90 -8.60 -7.16 -1.09
N ALA A 91 -9.58 -6.37 -0.64
CA ALA A 91 -10.76 -6.85 0.07
C ALA A 91 -11.93 -7.23 -0.86
N THR A 92 -11.82 -7.01 -2.18
CA THR A 92 -12.92 -7.23 -3.15
C THR A 92 -13.06 -8.71 -3.56
N GLU A 93 -12.84 -9.65 -2.62
CA GLU A 93 -13.27 -11.07 -2.72
C GLU A 93 -14.22 -11.47 -1.57
N TYR A 94 -15.24 -10.65 -1.32
CA TYR A 94 -16.47 -11.07 -0.62
C TYR A 94 -17.73 -10.79 -1.46
N ILE A 95 -17.69 -11.12 -2.75
CA ILE A 95 -18.93 -11.31 -3.52
C ILE A 95 -19.22 -12.81 -3.50
N GLU A 96 -20.33 -13.17 -2.84
CA GLU A 96 -20.80 -14.55 -2.63
C GLU A 96 -20.76 -15.41 -3.91
N PRO A 97 -20.56 -16.74 -3.80
CA PRO A 97 -20.71 -17.63 -4.95
C PRO A 97 -22.15 -17.52 -5.46
N LEU A 98 -22.30 -17.21 -6.76
CA LEU A 98 -23.56 -17.33 -7.48
C LEU A 98 -24.13 -18.74 -7.26
N GLN A 99 -25.28 -18.82 -6.58
CA GLN A 99 -26.08 -20.03 -6.44
C GLN A 99 -26.72 -20.43 -7.77
#